data_AF-S3ZC47-F1
#
_entry.id   AF-S3ZC47-F1
#
_cell.length_a   1.000
_cell.length_b   1.000
_cell.length_c   1.000
_cell.angle_alpha   90.00
_cell.angle_beta   90.00
_cell.angle_gamma   90.00
#
_symmetry.space_group_name_H-M   'P 1'
#
loop_
_entity.id
_entity.type
_entity.pdbx_description
1 polymer ?
#
loop_
_entity_poly.entity_id
_entity_poly.type
_entity_poly.pdbx_seq_one_letter_code
_entity_poly.pdbx_strand_id
1 'polypeptide(L)'
;MTDRAFAVVRAGALTTVQDEGRPGHAHLGVPRSGALDRPAAALVNRLVGNSPGAAVLETTLNGCAMRPRCAVTVAVGGAPCPVTVDGRAVAWGAPVRVPAGALLDVGPAVSGVRGYVALGGGVAVEPVLGSRSTDLLSGLGPPPLTEGAVLPLGVAPDVHARVDTIPQPGPPAS
;
A
#
# COMPACT_ATOMS: atom_id res chain seq x y z
N MET A 1 -11.25 12.59 -15.08
CA MET A 1 -11.11 11.52 -14.08
C MET A 1 -10.46 10.34 -14.78
N THR A 2 -9.28 9.92 -14.34
CA THR A 2 -8.59 8.77 -14.93
C THR A 2 -9.26 7.48 -14.50
N ASP A 3 -9.49 6.55 -15.44
CA ASP A 3 -10.03 5.21 -15.19
C ASP A 3 -9.03 4.27 -14.45
N ARG A 4 -7.94 4.84 -13.90
CA ARG A 4 -6.96 4.13 -13.09
C ARG A 4 -7.47 4.03 -11.65
N ALA A 5 -7.96 2.86 -11.29
CA ALA A 5 -8.43 2.53 -9.94
C ALA A 5 -8.24 1.04 -9.66
N PHE A 6 -8.45 0.64 -8.40
CA PHE A 6 -8.60 -0.77 -8.04
C PHE A 6 -9.85 -0.97 -7.18
N ALA A 7 -10.47 -2.13 -7.32
CA ALA A 7 -11.58 -2.57 -6.47
C ALA A 7 -11.05 -3.52 -5.39
N VAL A 8 -11.46 -3.29 -4.14
CA VAL A 8 -11.16 -4.16 -3.01
C VAL A 8 -12.06 -5.38 -3.07
N VAL A 9 -11.44 -6.56 -3.10
CA VAL A 9 -12.14 -7.85 -3.04
C VAL A 9 -12.19 -8.37 -1.62
N ARG A 10 -11.10 -8.20 -0.86
CA ARG A 10 -11.01 -8.59 0.55
C ARG A 10 -10.23 -7.52 1.31
N ALA A 11 -10.84 -6.92 2.32
CA ALA A 11 -10.21 -5.84 3.09
C ALA A 11 -9.18 -6.34 4.13
N GLY A 12 -9.29 -7.59 4.55
CA GLY A 12 -8.53 -8.11 5.69
C GLY A 12 -9.08 -7.61 7.04
N ALA A 13 -8.32 -7.85 8.11
CA ALA A 13 -8.67 -7.50 9.48
C ALA A 13 -8.60 -6.00 9.69
N LEU A 14 -7.60 -5.35 9.09
CA LEU A 14 -7.48 -3.90 9.02
C LEU A 14 -6.51 -3.54 7.89
N THR A 15 -7.03 -2.87 6.87
CA THR A 15 -6.21 -2.26 5.82
C THR A 15 -6.56 -0.78 5.71
N THR A 16 -5.55 0.07 5.71
CA THR A 16 -5.71 1.53 5.67
C THR A 16 -4.84 2.14 4.58
N VAL A 17 -5.22 3.32 4.09
CA VAL A 17 -4.34 4.12 3.24
C VAL A 17 -3.38 4.90 4.14
N GLN A 18 -2.09 4.85 3.83
CA GLN A 18 -1.04 5.53 4.60
C GLN A 18 -0.01 6.21 3.69
N ASP A 19 0.40 7.43 4.05
CA ASP A 19 1.53 8.16 3.48
C ASP A 19 2.50 8.60 4.60
N GLU A 20 3.22 9.71 4.43
CA GLU A 20 4.15 10.26 5.43
C GLU A 20 3.47 10.91 6.65
N GLY A 21 2.14 11.00 6.60
CA GLY A 21 1.28 11.59 7.62
C GLY A 21 1.14 13.11 7.48
N ARG A 22 0.57 13.72 8.51
CA ARG A 22 0.15 15.12 8.62
C ARG A 22 0.92 15.89 9.70
N PRO A 23 2.23 16.08 9.58
CA PRO A 23 3.00 16.82 10.59
C PRO A 23 2.51 18.29 10.69
N GLY A 24 2.85 18.95 11.79
CA GLY A 24 2.58 20.39 11.98
C GLY A 24 1.25 20.74 12.65
N HIS A 25 0.34 19.79 12.85
CA HIS A 25 -1.00 20.04 13.42
C HIS A 25 -1.15 19.66 14.90
N ALA A 26 -0.04 19.34 15.60
CA ALA A 26 -0.08 18.92 17.00
C ALA A 26 -0.70 19.98 17.93
N HIS A 27 -0.52 21.27 17.62
CA HIS A 27 -1.12 22.38 18.35
C HIS A 27 -2.66 22.42 18.27
N LEU A 28 -3.26 21.67 17.36
CA LEU A 28 -4.72 21.48 17.21
C LEU A 28 -5.19 20.13 17.77
N GLY A 29 -4.32 19.38 18.46
CA GLY A 29 -4.62 18.03 18.94
C GLY A 29 -4.65 16.96 17.84
N VAL A 30 -4.21 17.28 16.62
CA VAL A 30 -4.20 16.35 15.49
C VAL A 30 -2.88 15.56 15.47
N PRO A 31 -2.93 14.22 15.57
CA PRO A 31 -1.72 13.40 15.52
C PRO A 31 -1.17 13.35 14.09
N ARG A 32 0.13 13.05 13.97
CA ARG A 32 0.81 12.97 12.66
C ARG A 32 0.28 11.82 11.80
N SER A 33 -0.20 10.71 12.37
CA SER A 33 -0.50 9.49 11.61
C SER A 33 0.69 9.09 10.69
N GLY A 34 0.40 8.46 9.55
CA GLY A 34 1.40 7.95 8.61
C GLY A 34 1.57 6.44 8.70
N ALA A 35 2.28 5.89 7.72
CA ALA A 35 2.73 4.49 7.77
C ALA A 35 3.51 4.23 9.06
N LEU A 36 3.24 3.10 9.70
CA LEU A 36 3.88 2.71 10.97
C LEU A 36 5.38 2.45 10.76
N ASP A 37 5.71 1.75 9.68
CA ASP A 37 7.07 1.48 9.21
C ASP A 37 7.30 2.26 7.90
N ARG A 38 7.73 3.51 8.06
CA ARG A 38 7.98 4.41 6.94
C ARG A 38 9.09 3.93 6.02
N PRO A 39 10.23 3.38 6.50
CA PRO A 39 11.23 2.78 5.63
C PRO A 39 10.66 1.68 4.72
N ALA A 40 9.83 0.78 5.24
CA ALA A 40 9.19 -0.27 4.44
C ALA A 40 8.21 0.29 3.40
N ALA A 41 7.36 1.24 3.79
CA ALA A 41 6.44 1.93 2.87
C ALA A 41 7.20 2.67 1.76
N ALA A 42 8.26 3.40 2.11
CA ALA A 42 9.12 4.10 1.17
C ALA A 42 9.83 3.14 0.19
N LEU A 43 10.23 1.95 0.65
CA LEU A 43 10.82 0.94 -0.21
C LEU A 43 9.83 0.45 -1.27
N VAL A 44 8.64 0.00 -0.88
CA VAL A 44 7.68 -0.54 -1.86
C VAL A 44 7.26 0.52 -2.87
N ASN A 45 7.19 1.79 -2.46
CA ASN A 45 6.99 2.90 -3.38
C ASN A 45 8.12 3.02 -4.41
N ARG A 46 9.39 2.98 -3.97
CA ARG A 46 10.53 3.01 -4.90
C ARG A 46 10.52 1.85 -5.88
N LEU A 47 10.14 0.65 -5.44
CA LEU A 47 10.08 -0.54 -6.30
C LEU A 47 9.11 -0.36 -7.47
N VAL A 48 7.98 0.31 -7.26
CA VAL A 48 6.98 0.56 -8.32
C VAL A 48 7.23 1.85 -9.12
N GLY A 49 8.25 2.64 -8.75
CA GLY A 49 8.60 3.92 -9.39
C GLY A 49 7.91 5.15 -8.79
N ASN A 50 7.26 5.03 -7.63
CA ASN A 50 6.64 6.16 -6.95
C ASN A 50 7.66 7.01 -6.18
N SER A 51 7.28 8.25 -5.87
CA SER A 51 7.91 9.01 -4.78
C SER A 51 7.85 8.19 -3.47
N PRO A 52 8.92 8.19 -2.63
CA PRO A 52 8.92 7.48 -1.35
C PRO A 52 7.72 7.79 -0.44
N GLY A 53 7.21 9.02 -0.49
CA GLY A 53 6.08 9.48 0.32
C GLY A 53 4.70 9.27 -0.31
N ALA A 54 4.59 8.60 -1.47
CA ALA A 54 3.30 8.32 -2.07
C ALA A 54 2.44 7.42 -1.18
N ALA A 55 1.12 7.57 -1.24
CA ALA A 55 0.24 6.76 -0.41
C ALA A 55 0.23 5.29 -0.85
N VAL A 56 0.36 4.40 0.14
CA VAL A 56 0.31 2.94 0.02
C VAL A 56 -0.85 2.38 0.83
N LEU A 57 -1.12 1.08 0.68
CA LEU A 57 -1.96 0.37 1.64
C LEU A 57 -1.10 -0.21 2.75
N GLU A 58 -1.46 0.04 4.01
CA GLU A 58 -0.92 -0.64 5.18
C GLU A 58 -1.93 -1.70 5.64
N THR A 59 -1.52 -2.97 5.57
CA THR A 59 -2.31 -4.14 5.96
C THR A 59 -1.88 -4.65 7.33
N THR A 60 -2.82 -5.22 8.09
CA THR A 60 -2.56 -5.80 9.42
C THR A 60 -2.98 -7.27 9.45
N LEU A 61 -2.06 -8.15 9.85
CA LEU A 61 -2.25 -9.59 10.07
C LEU A 61 -2.57 -10.42 8.82
N ASN A 62 -3.73 -10.24 8.19
CA ASN A 62 -4.25 -11.16 7.15
C ASN A 62 -4.23 -10.57 5.73
N GLY A 63 -3.48 -9.49 5.50
CA GLY A 63 -3.29 -8.89 4.18
C GLY A 63 -4.59 -8.35 3.56
N CYS A 64 -4.65 -8.28 2.23
CA CYS A 64 -5.83 -7.83 1.48
C CYS A 64 -5.85 -8.41 0.06
N ALA A 65 -6.98 -8.34 -0.64
CA ALA A 65 -7.07 -8.72 -2.05
C ALA A 65 -7.79 -7.65 -2.87
N MET A 66 -7.34 -7.42 -4.10
CA MET A 66 -7.86 -6.37 -4.96
C MET A 66 -7.75 -6.71 -6.45
N ARG A 67 -8.57 -6.06 -7.28
CA ARG A 67 -8.53 -6.12 -8.74
C ARG A 67 -8.28 -4.73 -9.31
N PRO A 68 -7.14 -4.47 -9.98
CA PRO A 68 -6.91 -3.19 -10.63
C PRO A 68 -7.73 -3.11 -11.93
N ARG A 69 -8.28 -1.94 -12.25
CA ARG A 69 -9.07 -1.72 -13.48
C ARG A 69 -8.20 -1.56 -14.73
N CYS A 70 -6.92 -1.27 -14.54
CA CYS A 70 -5.91 -1.20 -15.58
C CYS A 70 -4.68 -2.03 -15.17
N ALA A 71 -3.84 -2.41 -16.13
CA ALA A 71 -2.58 -3.06 -15.79
C ALA A 71 -1.70 -2.10 -14.94
N VAL A 72 -1.15 -2.61 -13.84
CA VAL A 72 -0.41 -1.81 -12.85
C VAL A 72 0.75 -2.60 -12.27
N THR A 73 1.86 -1.93 -12.01
CA THR A 73 2.99 -2.51 -11.27
C THR A 73 2.72 -2.37 -9.78
N VAL A 74 2.87 -3.45 -9.03
CA VAL A 74 2.64 -3.52 -7.59
C VAL A 74 3.88 -4.07 -6.91
N ALA A 75 4.20 -3.60 -5.72
CA ALA A 75 5.16 -4.25 -4.83
C ALA A 75 4.57 -4.41 -3.44
N VAL A 76 4.89 -5.55 -2.81
CA VAL A 76 4.50 -5.88 -1.45
C VAL A 76 5.76 -6.00 -0.59
N GLY A 77 5.74 -5.43 0.61
CA GLY A 77 6.89 -5.40 1.54
C GLY A 77 6.45 -5.30 3.00
N GLY A 78 7.40 -5.10 3.92
CA GLY A 78 7.15 -5.11 5.37
C GLY A 78 7.15 -6.52 5.95
N ALA A 79 6.05 -6.94 6.57
CA ALA A 79 5.85 -8.31 7.04
C ALA A 79 5.85 -9.29 5.84
N PRO A 80 6.72 -10.33 5.84
CA PRO A 80 6.71 -11.36 4.80
C PRO A 80 5.37 -12.09 4.72
N CYS A 81 4.86 -12.27 3.51
CA CYS A 81 3.59 -12.97 3.25
C CYS A 81 3.59 -13.60 1.85
N PRO A 82 2.75 -14.63 1.62
CA PRO A 82 2.46 -15.10 0.27
C PRO A 82 1.77 -14.02 -0.55
N VAL A 83 2.19 -13.85 -1.82
CA VAL A 83 1.52 -12.96 -2.77
C VAL A 83 1.19 -13.76 -4.02
N THR A 84 -0.04 -13.63 -4.52
CA THR A 84 -0.45 -14.29 -5.76
C THR A 84 -1.14 -13.34 -6.73
N VAL A 85 -1.05 -13.66 -8.02
CA VAL A 85 -1.83 -13.03 -9.09
C VAL A 85 -2.62 -14.13 -9.79
N ASP A 86 -3.96 -14.05 -9.72
CA ASP A 86 -4.88 -15.11 -10.18
C ASP A 86 -4.47 -16.51 -9.67
N GLY A 87 -4.10 -16.59 -8.39
CA GLY A 87 -3.68 -17.83 -7.72
C GLY A 87 -2.25 -18.30 -8.04
N ARG A 88 -1.53 -17.65 -8.97
CA ARG A 88 -0.12 -17.96 -9.24
C ARG A 88 0.77 -17.18 -8.29
N ALA A 89 1.68 -17.87 -7.60
CA ALA A 89 2.65 -17.24 -6.72
C ALA A 89 3.53 -16.23 -7.47
N VAL A 90 3.73 -15.06 -6.88
CA VAL A 90 4.61 -14.01 -7.38
C VAL A 90 5.55 -13.57 -6.26
N ALA A 91 6.63 -12.86 -6.62
CA ALA A 91 7.63 -12.43 -5.66
C ALA A 91 7.07 -11.38 -4.69
N TRP A 92 7.30 -11.61 -3.40
CA TRP A 92 7.25 -10.58 -2.36
C TRP A 92 8.57 -9.80 -2.37
N GLY A 93 8.55 -8.49 -2.07
CA GLY A 93 9.76 -7.66 -2.04
C GLY A 93 10.32 -7.28 -3.42
N ALA A 94 9.55 -7.49 -4.49
CA ALA A 94 9.91 -7.16 -5.86
C ALA A 94 8.72 -6.54 -6.62
N PRO A 95 8.96 -5.76 -7.69
CA PRO A 95 7.89 -5.24 -8.53
C PRO A 95 7.27 -6.35 -9.37
N VAL A 96 5.95 -6.46 -9.32
CA VAL A 96 5.14 -7.43 -10.06
C VAL A 96 4.15 -6.68 -10.94
N ARG A 97 4.08 -7.03 -12.24
CA ARG A 97 3.06 -6.50 -13.13
C ARG A 97 1.75 -7.28 -12.96
N VAL A 98 0.71 -6.59 -12.51
CA VAL A 98 -0.64 -7.13 -12.36
C VAL A 98 -1.48 -6.69 -13.57
N PRO A 99 -2.03 -7.63 -14.37
CA PRO A 99 -2.93 -7.31 -15.48
C PRO A 99 -4.22 -6.63 -15.00
N ALA A 100 -4.87 -5.88 -15.89
CA ALA A 100 -6.20 -5.35 -15.64
C ALA A 100 -7.18 -6.49 -15.32
N GLY A 101 -7.98 -6.32 -14.28
CA GLY A 101 -8.98 -7.29 -13.83
C GLY A 101 -8.41 -8.48 -13.06
N ALA A 102 -7.10 -8.76 -13.10
CA ALA A 102 -6.51 -9.88 -12.37
C ALA A 102 -6.64 -9.70 -10.85
N LEU A 103 -6.82 -10.80 -10.12
CA LEU A 103 -6.87 -10.78 -8.66
C LEU A 103 -5.45 -10.77 -8.10
N LEU A 104 -5.04 -9.65 -7.50
CA LEU A 104 -3.90 -9.61 -6.60
C LEU A 104 -4.37 -10.02 -5.22
N ASP A 105 -3.76 -11.07 -4.65
CA ASP A 105 -4.02 -11.52 -3.29
C ASP A 105 -2.74 -11.44 -2.45
N VAL A 106 -2.79 -10.61 -1.41
CA VAL A 106 -1.75 -10.48 -0.38
C VAL A 106 -2.24 -11.27 0.83
N GLY A 107 -1.56 -12.38 1.09
CA GLY A 107 -1.91 -13.33 2.12
C GLY A 107 -1.58 -12.85 3.53
N PRO A 108 -1.79 -13.72 4.55
CA PRO A 108 -1.44 -13.41 5.92
C PRO A 108 0.06 -13.28 6.11
N ALA A 109 0.45 -12.39 7.04
CA ALA A 109 1.82 -12.24 7.50
C ALA A 109 2.30 -13.56 8.13
N VAL A 110 3.46 -14.03 7.71
CA VAL A 110 4.13 -15.22 8.25
C VAL A 110 4.97 -14.85 9.48
N SER A 111 5.53 -13.64 9.48
CA SER A 111 6.22 -13.04 10.62
C SER A 111 6.04 -11.52 10.59
N GLY A 112 6.11 -10.88 11.77
CA GLY A 112 5.72 -9.48 11.91
C GLY A 112 4.20 -9.27 11.79
N VAL A 113 3.76 -8.02 11.63
CA VAL A 113 2.33 -7.65 11.70
C VAL A 113 1.86 -6.76 10.55
N ARG A 114 2.70 -5.82 10.08
CA ARG A 114 2.34 -4.83 9.07
C ARG A 114 2.96 -5.12 7.71
N GLY A 115 2.12 -5.34 6.71
CA GLY A 115 2.52 -5.42 5.31
C GLY A 115 2.15 -4.14 4.55
N TYR A 116 2.94 -3.76 3.55
CA TYR A 116 2.70 -2.57 2.73
C TYR A 116 2.53 -2.96 1.26
N VAL A 117 1.52 -2.39 0.61
CA VAL A 117 1.23 -2.61 -0.82
C VAL A 117 1.28 -1.27 -1.54
N ALA A 118 2.30 -1.09 -2.39
CA ALA A 118 2.39 0.07 -3.27
C ALA A 118 1.87 -0.29 -4.66
N LEU A 119 1.05 0.58 -5.24
CA LEU A 119 0.60 0.50 -6.63
C LEU A 119 1.26 1.64 -7.41
N GLY A 120 1.69 1.39 -8.65
CA GLY A 120 2.27 2.41 -9.51
C GLY A 120 1.31 3.60 -9.72
N GLY A 121 1.75 4.78 -9.29
CA GLY A 121 1.00 6.04 -9.23
C GLY A 121 0.49 6.41 -7.83
N GLY A 122 0.59 5.50 -6.86
CA GLY A 122 0.11 5.68 -5.49
C GLY A 122 -1.41 5.69 -5.38
N VAL A 123 -1.93 5.51 -4.15
CA VAL A 123 -3.37 5.61 -3.87
C VAL A 123 -3.77 7.08 -3.84
N ALA A 124 -4.56 7.52 -4.81
CA ALA A 124 -4.84 8.95 -5.07
C ALA A 124 -6.16 9.44 -4.46
N VAL A 125 -6.47 9.01 -3.24
CA VAL A 125 -7.62 9.55 -2.48
C VAL A 125 -7.41 11.03 -2.13
N GLU A 126 -8.48 11.75 -1.84
CA GLU A 126 -8.39 13.17 -1.47
C GLU A 126 -7.62 13.33 -0.15
N PRO A 127 -6.59 14.19 -0.09
CA PRO A 127 -5.89 14.46 1.16
C PRO A 127 -6.79 15.27 2.12
N VAL A 128 -6.80 14.87 3.38
CA VAL A 128 -7.30 15.70 4.49
C VAL A 128 -6.08 16.36 5.10
N LEU A 129 -6.10 17.66 5.47
CA LEU A 129 -4.95 18.35 6.11
C LEU A 129 -3.56 18.01 5.49
N GLY A 130 -3.50 17.97 4.15
CA GLY A 130 -2.26 17.71 3.40
C GLY A 130 -1.78 16.24 3.35
N SER A 131 -2.54 15.28 3.86
CA SER A 131 -2.16 13.86 3.89
C SER A 131 -3.34 12.92 3.65
N ARG A 132 -3.04 11.80 2.99
CA ARG A 132 -3.93 10.69 2.68
C ARG A 132 -3.94 9.60 3.75
N SER A 133 -3.19 9.77 4.83
CA SER A 133 -3.15 8.80 5.92
C SER A 133 -4.46 8.72 6.68
N THR A 134 -4.88 7.49 6.95
CA THR A 134 -5.98 7.16 7.85
C THR A 134 -5.51 7.31 9.29
N ASP A 135 -6.23 8.06 10.11
CA ASP A 135 -6.09 8.06 11.56
C ASP A 135 -7.34 7.44 12.20
N LEU A 136 -7.16 6.26 12.80
CA LEU A 136 -8.25 5.49 13.40
C LEU A 136 -8.79 6.13 14.68
N LEU A 137 -8.00 6.92 15.39
CA LEU A 137 -8.42 7.53 16.65
C LEU A 137 -9.30 8.76 16.41
N SER A 138 -8.91 9.61 15.46
CA SER A 138 -9.66 10.84 15.14
C SER A 138 -10.67 10.68 14.02
N GLY A 139 -10.57 9.61 13.22
CA GLY A 139 -11.38 9.42 12.00
C GLY A 139 -10.94 10.29 10.83
N LEU A 140 -9.79 10.97 10.91
CA LEU A 140 -9.26 11.79 9.83
C LEU A 140 -8.68 10.95 8.69
N GLY A 141 -8.86 11.46 7.47
CA GLY A 141 -8.41 10.80 6.24
C GLY A 141 -9.46 9.83 5.67
N PRO A 142 -9.06 8.97 4.73
CA PRO A 142 -9.95 7.96 4.18
C PRO A 142 -10.31 6.93 5.26
N PRO A 143 -11.51 6.31 5.20
CA PRO A 143 -11.84 5.23 6.11
C PRO A 143 -10.97 4.00 5.83
N PRO A 144 -10.88 3.06 6.80
CA PRO A 144 -10.36 1.72 6.53
C PRO A 144 -11.03 1.09 5.31
N LEU A 145 -10.28 0.29 4.56
CA LEU A 145 -10.81 -0.37 3.37
C LEU A 145 -11.97 -1.30 3.75
N THR A 146 -12.99 -1.32 2.89
CA THR A 146 -14.11 -2.25 2.95
C THR A 146 -14.19 -3.03 1.64
N GLU A 147 -14.76 -4.23 1.68
CA GLU A 147 -15.02 -5.00 0.46
C GLU A 147 -15.93 -4.21 -0.49
N GLY A 148 -15.64 -4.29 -1.80
CA GLY A 148 -16.34 -3.53 -2.83
C GLY A 148 -15.90 -2.06 -2.97
N ALA A 149 -15.10 -1.52 -2.04
CA ALA A 149 -14.57 -0.17 -2.18
C ALA A 149 -13.72 -0.03 -3.45
N VAL A 150 -13.79 1.12 -4.12
CA VAL A 150 -12.99 1.43 -5.31
C VAL A 150 -12.13 2.64 -4.99
N LEU A 151 -10.81 2.48 -5.08
CA LEU A 151 -9.87 3.54 -4.77
C LEU A 151 -9.15 4.00 -6.04
N PRO A 152 -9.03 5.32 -6.27
CA PRO A 152 -8.32 5.86 -7.42
C PRO A 152 -6.81 5.66 -7.27
N LEU A 153 -6.13 5.53 -8.41
CA LEU A 153 -4.68 5.55 -8.52
C LEU A 153 -4.22 6.82 -9.22
N GLY A 154 -3.05 7.31 -8.85
CA GLY A 154 -2.42 8.44 -9.52
C GLY A 154 -1.92 8.10 -10.92
N VAL A 155 -1.22 9.06 -11.53
CA VAL A 155 -0.58 8.91 -12.82
C VAL A 155 0.50 7.83 -12.73
N ALA A 156 0.56 6.94 -13.72
CA ALA A 156 1.59 5.90 -13.75
C ALA A 156 2.98 6.56 -13.81
N PRO A 157 3.97 6.08 -13.05
CA PRO A 157 5.33 6.59 -13.13
C PRO A 157 5.96 6.22 -14.48
N ASP A 158 6.74 7.15 -15.05
CA ASP A 158 7.42 6.97 -16.34
C ASP A 158 8.56 5.94 -16.29
N VAL A 159 9.07 5.62 -15.09
CA VAL A 159 10.22 4.75 -14.88
C VAL A 159 9.89 3.68 -13.83
N HIS A 160 10.12 2.42 -14.18
CA HIS A 160 10.14 1.32 -13.20
C HIS A 160 11.60 1.03 -12.80
N ALA A 161 11.84 0.85 -11.50
CA ALA A 161 13.15 0.40 -11.04
C ALA A 161 13.46 -0.97 -11.66
N ARG A 162 14.59 -1.10 -12.37
CA ARG A 162 15.12 -2.39 -12.85
C ARG A 162 15.88 -3.09 -11.73
N VAL A 163 15.20 -3.35 -10.61
CA VAL A 163 15.80 -4.01 -9.45
C VAL A 163 15.05 -5.30 -9.19
N ASP A 164 15.78 -6.41 -9.26
CA ASP A 164 15.21 -7.76 -9.15
C ASP A 164 14.73 -8.07 -7.72
N THR A 165 15.43 -7.55 -6.70
CA THR A 165 15.07 -7.59 -5.27
C THR A 165 15.86 -6.55 -4.48
N ILE A 166 15.29 -5.93 -3.44
CA ILE A 166 16.08 -5.16 -2.44
C ILE A 166 16.00 -5.90 -1.10
N PRO A 167 17.15 -6.22 -0.45
CA PRO A 167 17.14 -6.79 0.89
C PRO A 167 16.34 -5.90 1.85
N GLN A 168 15.36 -6.48 2.53
CA GLN A 168 14.71 -5.84 3.67
C GLN A 168 15.40 -6.31 4.95
N PRO A 169 15.84 -5.40 5.82
CA PRO A 169 16.28 -5.79 7.15
C PRO A 169 15.16 -6.59 7.80
N GLY A 170 15.47 -7.80 8.25
CA GLY A 170 14.56 -8.53 9.14
C GLY A 170 14.38 -7.76 10.45
N PRO A 171 13.33 -8.06 11.22
CA PRO A 171 13.23 -7.54 12.58
C PRO A 171 14.52 -7.86 13.37
N PRO A 172 14.94 -7.00 14.31
CA PRO A 172 16.12 -7.28 15.12
C PRO A 172 15.98 -8.63 15.83
N ALA A 173 17.04 -9.43 15.78
CA ALA A 173 17.11 -10.65 16.58
C ALA A 173 17.03 -10.29 18.06
N SER A 174 16.18 -11.00 18.80
CA SER A 174 16.06 -10.87 20.26
C SER A 174 17.29 -11.39 20.99
#